data_AF-A0A849C6I9-F1
#
_entry.id   AF-A0A849C6I9-F1
#
_cell.length_a   1.000
_cell.length_b   1.000
_cell.length_c   1.000
_cell.angle_alpha   90.00
_cell.angle_beta   90.00
_cell.angle_gamma   90.00
#
_symmetry.space_group_name_H-M   'P 1'
#
loop_
_entity.id
_entity.type
_entity.pdbx_description
1 polymer ?
#
loop_
_entity_poly.entity_id
_entity_poly.type
_entity_poly.pdbx_seq_one_letter_code
_entity_poly.pdbx_strand_id
1 'polypeptide(L)'
;MNRTKSRLARSVSAGLAGAAVATTLLLAAPMAGAREPDVWPPKPSTSESEPRPYYVNCTQVQREESGPLLAGQPGYRPGLDKDGNGIACD
;
A
#
# COMPACT_ATOMS: atom_id res chain seq x y z
N MET A 1 -41.54 -21.25 7.96
CA MET A 1 -40.29 -22.03 8.02
C MET A 1 -40.28 -23.13 6.95
N ASN A 2 -39.54 -22.84 5.87
CA ASN A 2 -38.71 -23.77 5.07
C ASN A 2 -39.30 -25.13 4.64
N ARG A 3 -39.75 -25.20 3.37
CA ARG A 3 -39.48 -26.34 2.47
C ARG A 3 -39.25 -25.88 1.03
N THR A 4 -37.98 -25.74 0.70
CA THR A 4 -37.30 -26.41 -0.42
C THR A 4 -38.13 -26.73 -1.69
N LYS A 5 -37.57 -26.29 -2.84
CA LYS A 5 -37.76 -26.80 -4.22
C LYS A 5 -38.83 -26.08 -5.06
N SER A 6 -38.39 -25.10 -5.83
CA SER A 6 -38.76 -25.08 -7.25
C SER A 6 -37.59 -24.57 -8.07
N ARG A 7 -36.95 -25.55 -8.71
CA ARG A 7 -35.93 -25.39 -9.73
C ARG A 7 -36.59 -24.71 -10.92
N LEU A 8 -36.16 -23.50 -11.26
CA LEU A 8 -36.31 -22.96 -12.60
C LEU A 8 -34.91 -22.61 -13.10
N ALA A 9 -34.35 -23.65 -13.70
CA ALA A 9 -33.31 -23.67 -14.71
C ALA A 9 -32.89 -22.29 -15.23
N ARG A 10 -31.76 -21.79 -14.73
CA ARG A 10 -31.04 -20.69 -15.37
C ARG A 10 -30.20 -21.31 -16.50
N SER A 11 -30.64 -20.99 -17.72
CA SER A 11 -30.18 -21.46 -19.02
C SER A 11 -28.66 -21.62 -19.14
N VAL A 12 -28.24 -22.81 -19.61
CA VAL A 12 -26.88 -23.13 -20.05
C VAL A 12 -26.82 -22.81 -21.54
N SER A 13 -26.19 -21.70 -21.91
CA SER A 13 -25.92 -21.38 -23.31
C SER A 13 -24.51 -21.83 -23.66
N ALA A 14 -24.41 -23.06 -24.17
CA ALA A 14 -23.24 -23.57 -24.86
C ALA A 14 -23.17 -22.94 -26.26
N GLY A 15 -22.04 -22.30 -26.58
CA GLY A 15 -21.71 -21.85 -27.93
C GLY A 15 -20.28 -22.23 -28.27
N LEU A 16 -20.11 -23.42 -28.86
CA LEU A 16 -18.90 -23.81 -29.59
C LEU A 16 -19.16 -23.66 -31.09
N ALA A 17 -18.44 -22.76 -31.76
CA ALA A 17 -18.16 -22.85 -33.18
C ALA A 17 -16.84 -22.10 -33.44
N GLY A 18 -15.79 -22.88 -33.71
CA GLY A 18 -14.49 -22.36 -34.10
C GLY A 18 -14.41 -22.03 -35.59
N ALA A 19 -13.47 -21.15 -35.94
CA ALA A 19 -12.78 -21.16 -37.21
C ALA A 19 -11.38 -20.59 -36.98
N ALA A 20 -10.37 -21.47 -37.07
CA ALA A 20 -8.96 -21.10 -37.08
C ALA A 20 -8.66 -20.36 -38.39
N VAL A 21 -8.22 -19.11 -38.31
CA VAL A 21 -7.60 -18.40 -39.44
C VAL A 21 -6.15 -18.15 -39.06
N ALA A 22 -5.30 -19.14 -39.34
CA ALA A 22 -3.86 -19.00 -39.23
C ALA A 22 -3.29 -18.41 -40.54
N THR A 23 -2.26 -17.60 -40.38
CA THR A 23 -1.22 -17.23 -41.38
C THR A 23 -1.57 -16.22 -42.48
N THR A 24 -1.57 -14.93 -42.11
CA THR A 24 -0.84 -13.90 -42.88
C THR A 24 0.08 -13.15 -41.93
N LEU A 25 1.36 -13.50 -41.95
CA LEU A 25 2.40 -12.90 -41.11
C LEU A 25 3.00 -11.70 -41.83
N LEU A 26 3.15 -10.60 -41.08
CA LEU A 26 3.95 -9.38 -41.30
C LEU A 26 3.46 -8.34 -42.31
N LEU A 27 3.03 -7.18 -41.80
CA LEU A 27 3.69 -5.90 -42.11
C LEU A 27 3.38 -4.80 -41.07
N ALA A 28 4.43 -4.47 -40.32
CA ALA A 28 4.73 -3.17 -39.71
C ALA A 28 3.75 -2.59 -38.67
N ALA A 29 3.99 -2.92 -37.40
CA ALA A 29 3.65 -2.02 -36.31
C ALA A 29 4.48 -0.73 -36.46
N PRO A 30 3.88 0.47 -36.56
CA PRO A 30 4.64 1.69 -36.32
C PRO A 30 5.13 1.65 -34.87
N MET A 31 6.45 1.79 -34.79
CA MET A 31 7.26 1.95 -33.60
C MET A 31 6.54 2.75 -32.52
N ALA A 32 6.62 2.20 -31.30
CA ALA A 32 6.89 2.95 -30.08
C ALA A 32 6.49 4.43 -30.17
N GLY A 33 5.19 4.69 -30.00
CA GLY A 33 4.78 5.96 -29.41
C GLY A 33 5.47 6.02 -28.07
N ALA A 34 6.55 6.80 -28.01
CA ALA A 34 7.26 7.11 -26.79
C ALA A 34 6.22 7.58 -25.78
N ARG A 35 5.87 6.73 -24.82
CA ARG A 35 5.57 7.22 -23.48
C ARG A 35 6.92 7.72 -23.00
N GLU A 36 7.22 8.97 -23.34
CA GLU A 36 8.24 9.72 -22.62
C GLU A 36 7.86 9.51 -21.15
N PRO A 37 8.74 8.91 -20.34
CA PRO A 37 8.48 8.89 -18.92
C PRO A 37 8.42 10.37 -18.54
N ASP A 38 7.24 10.81 -18.11
CA ASP A 38 7.05 12.13 -17.50
C ASP A 38 7.83 12.10 -16.19
N VAL A 39 9.16 12.22 -16.30
CA VAL A 39 10.06 12.38 -15.17
C VAL A 39 9.99 13.86 -14.82
N TRP A 40 8.83 14.27 -14.32
CA TRP A 40 8.76 15.45 -13.49
C TRP A 40 9.65 15.16 -12.27
N PRO A 41 10.61 16.05 -11.93
CA PRO A 41 11.36 15.88 -10.69
C PRO A 41 10.33 15.77 -9.56
N PRO A 42 10.44 14.79 -8.64
CA PRO A 42 9.51 14.73 -7.53
C PRO A 42 9.50 16.11 -6.87
N LYS A 43 8.31 16.72 -6.81
CA LYS A 43 8.13 17.97 -6.06
C LYS A 43 8.80 17.74 -4.71
N PRO A 44 9.68 18.64 -4.22
CA PRO A 44 10.31 18.44 -2.93
C PRO A 44 9.18 18.13 -1.95
N SER A 45 9.20 16.91 -1.44
CA SER A 45 8.20 16.48 -0.47
C SER A 45 8.59 17.25 0.76
N THR A 46 7.99 18.42 0.92
CA THR A 46 8.02 19.16 2.17
C THR A 46 7.25 18.27 3.13
N SER A 47 7.91 17.25 3.67
CA SER A 47 7.61 16.77 5.00
C SER A 47 7.95 17.95 5.87
N GLU A 48 7.01 18.91 5.90
CA GLU A 48 6.89 19.89 6.96
C GLU A 48 6.91 19.02 8.20
N SER A 49 8.08 18.96 8.85
CA SER A 49 8.29 18.06 9.97
C SER A 49 7.30 18.53 11.00
N GLU A 50 6.15 17.84 11.08
CA GLU A 50 5.12 18.20 12.03
C GLU A 50 5.80 18.33 13.39
N PRO A 51 5.43 19.35 14.17
CA PRO A 51 6.04 19.58 15.47
C PRO A 51 5.88 18.30 16.30
N ARG A 52 6.99 17.59 16.50
CA ARG A 52 7.02 16.37 17.31
C ARG A 52 7.22 16.78 18.77
N PRO A 53 6.50 16.15 19.73
CA PRO A 53 6.73 16.39 21.15
C PRO A 53 8.18 16.06 21.50
N TYR A 54 8.75 16.83 22.42
CA TYR A 54 10.09 16.58 22.92
C TYR A 54 10.00 16.04 24.34
N TYR A 55 10.35 14.77 24.50
CA TYR A 55 10.40 14.11 25.80
C TYR A 55 11.81 14.22 26.40
N VAL A 56 11.90 14.83 27.59
CA VAL A 56 13.17 14.95 28.31
C VAL A 56 13.59 13.60 28.91
N ASN A 57 12.61 12.82 29.39
CA ASN A 57 12.83 11.55 30.07
C ASN A 57 11.58 10.65 30.02
N CYS A 58 11.76 9.37 30.36
CA CYS A 58 10.70 8.36 30.30
C CYS A 58 9.49 8.61 31.20
N THR A 59 9.65 9.34 32.30
CA THR A 59 8.52 9.77 33.14
C THR A 59 7.58 10.72 32.40
N GLN A 60 8.10 11.49 31.43
CA GLN A 60 7.25 12.36 30.62
C GLN A 60 6.47 11.55 29.59
N VAL A 61 7.14 10.60 28.91
CA VAL A 61 6.50 9.64 27.99
C VAL A 61 5.35 8.90 28.68
N GLN A 62 5.59 8.35 29.88
CA GLN A 62 4.54 7.63 30.62
C GLN A 62 3.35 8.51 31.02
N ARG A 63 3.56 9.81 31.26
CA ARG A 63 2.48 10.74 31.62
C ARG A 63 1.63 11.16 30.42
N GLU A 64 2.22 11.18 29.23
CA GLU A 64 1.59 11.72 28.02
C GLU A 64 1.08 10.61 27.10
N GLU A 65 1.89 9.58 26.87
CA GLU A 65 1.60 8.47 25.94
C GLU A 65 1.03 7.23 26.67
N SER A 66 1.16 7.15 28.00
CA SER A 66 0.72 6.00 28.82
C SER A 66 1.29 4.65 28.37
N GLY A 67 2.46 4.63 27.73
CA GLY A 67 3.08 3.42 27.20
C GLY A 67 4.51 3.64 26.69
N PRO A 68 5.15 2.57 26.19
CA PRO A 68 6.47 2.65 25.59
C PRO A 68 6.41 3.42 24.27
N LEU A 69 7.47 4.18 24.00
CA LEU A 69 7.58 5.00 22.80
C LEU A 69 8.37 4.26 21.74
N LEU A 70 7.73 3.97 20.61
CA LEU A 70 8.30 3.13 19.55
C LEU A 70 9.07 3.97 18.52
N ALA A 71 10.07 3.36 17.89
CA ALA A 71 10.78 3.97 16.78
C ALA A 71 9.81 4.45 15.68
N GLY A 72 10.00 5.69 15.24
CA GLY A 72 9.13 6.35 14.25
C GLY A 72 7.92 7.07 14.86
N GLN A 73 7.59 6.85 16.13
CA GLN A 73 6.59 7.65 16.82
C GLN A 73 7.08 9.09 17.04
N PRO A 74 6.16 10.07 17.06
CA PRO A 74 6.50 11.44 17.36
C PRO A 74 7.15 11.54 18.76
N GLY A 75 8.33 12.16 18.81
CA GLY A 75 9.12 12.31 20.04
C GLY A 75 10.05 11.15 20.38
N TYR A 76 10.04 10.04 19.62
CA TYR A 76 11.04 8.99 19.78
C TYR A 76 12.43 9.53 19.48
N ARG A 77 13.37 9.25 20.38
CA ARG A 77 14.79 9.60 20.23
C ARG A 77 15.66 8.52 20.84
N PRO A 78 16.84 8.22 20.25
CA PRO A 78 17.76 7.22 20.79
C PRO A 78 18.27 7.55 22.19
N GLY A 79 18.20 8.81 22.65
CA GLY A 79 18.51 9.16 24.04
C GLY A 79 17.50 8.63 25.07
N LEU A 80 16.30 8.24 24.65
CA LEU A 80 15.27 7.64 25.49
C LEU A 80 15.29 6.09 25.42
N ASP A 81 15.92 5.54 24.39
CA ASP A 81 16.10 4.11 24.16
C ASP A 81 17.55 3.73 24.47
N LYS A 82 17.81 3.46 25.75
CA LYS A 82 19.16 3.16 26.25
C LYS A 82 19.79 1.95 25.56
N ASP A 83 18.97 0.98 25.19
CA ASP A 83 19.41 -0.32 24.68
C ASP A 83 19.36 -0.39 23.14
N GLY A 84 18.68 0.54 22.49
CA GLY A 84 18.66 0.71 21.03
C GLY A 84 17.80 -0.32 20.30
N ASN A 85 16.81 -0.91 20.99
CA ASN A 85 15.95 -1.96 20.44
C ASN A 85 14.74 -1.40 19.66
N GLY A 86 14.58 -0.07 19.61
CA GLY A 86 13.44 0.60 18.99
C GLY A 86 12.23 0.78 19.92
N ILE A 87 12.38 0.47 21.21
CA ILE A 87 11.36 0.61 22.25
C ILE A 87 11.96 1.49 23.35
N ALA A 88 11.67 2.78 23.29
CA ALA A 88 12.06 3.69 24.37
C ALA A 88 11.15 3.49 25.58
N CYS A 89 11.74 3.60 26.77
CA CYS A 89 11.02 3.57 28.05
C CYS A 89 10.27 2.26 28.35
N ASP A 90 10.87 1.13 27.95
CA ASP A 90 10.55 -0.22 28.44
C ASP A 90 10.96 -0.43 29.91
#